data_AF-A0A1Q8QSX5-F1
#
_entry.id   AF-A0A1Q8QSX5-F1
#
_cell.length_a   1.000
_cell.length_b   1.000
_cell.length_c   1.000
_cell.angle_alpha   90.00
_cell.angle_beta   90.00
_cell.angle_gamma   90.00
#
_symmetry.space_group_name_H-M   'P 1'
#
loop_
_entity.id
_entity.type
_entity.pdbx_description
1 polymer ?
#
loop_
_entity_poly.entity_id
_entity_poly.type
_entity_poly.pdbx_seq_one_letter_code
_entity_poly.pdbx_strand_id
1 'polypeptide(L)'
;MSEALWTELEKLDVLRERMGIGYEEARTALNLAHGDVVRALDDLEKAQDGKEQSWDFTERGRGIWNNVKAGLVDFNHTKISLKKHDNTILSVSAPLGLALAYTIWRKPGLRMLALAGAVGAAINHFELEVANEVSPYDDDAFNFAADGPEKNI
;
A
#
# COMPACT_ATOMS: atom_id res chain seq x y z
N MET A 1 -41.46 -20.71 2.63
CA MET A 1 -40.48 -20.43 3.70
C MET A 1 -39.51 -19.43 3.10
N SER A 2 -39.54 -18.17 3.53
CA SER A 2 -38.60 -17.14 3.04
C SER A 2 -37.26 -17.34 3.73
N GLU A 3 -36.19 -17.56 2.96
CA GLU A 3 -34.83 -17.42 3.49
C GLU A 3 -34.69 -15.99 4.01
N ALA A 4 -34.45 -15.84 5.31
CA ALA A 4 -34.14 -14.54 5.88
C ALA A 4 -32.77 -14.10 5.34
N LEU A 5 -32.78 -13.23 4.34
CA LEU A 5 -31.56 -12.60 3.84
C LEU A 5 -31.03 -11.65 4.90
N TRP A 6 -30.06 -12.11 5.68
CA TRP A 6 -29.35 -11.25 6.64
C TRP A 6 -28.55 -10.18 5.91
N THR A 7 -28.65 -8.96 6.40
CA THR A 7 -27.77 -7.86 5.99
C THR A 7 -26.33 -8.11 6.43
N GLU A 8 -25.37 -7.49 5.77
CA GLU A 8 -23.95 -7.61 6.15
C GLU A 8 -23.73 -7.13 7.60
N LEU A 9 -24.40 -6.07 8.03
CA LEU A 9 -24.28 -5.54 9.38
C LEU A 9 -24.77 -6.54 10.44
N GLU A 10 -25.93 -7.17 10.22
CA GLU A 10 -26.45 -8.19 11.14
C GLU A 10 -25.51 -9.39 11.26
N LYS A 11 -24.89 -9.81 10.16
CA LYS A 11 -23.86 -10.86 10.18
C LYS A 11 -22.66 -10.45 11.04
N LEU A 12 -22.19 -9.21 10.90
CA LEU A 12 -21.08 -8.68 11.69
C LEU A 12 -21.43 -8.56 13.17
N ASP A 13 -22.63 -8.10 13.50
CA ASP A 13 -23.06 -7.96 14.89
C ASP A 13 -23.15 -9.32 15.58
N VAL A 14 -23.65 -10.35 14.90
CA VAL A 14 -23.64 -11.73 15.43
C VAL A 14 -22.22 -12.20 15.75
N LEU A 15 -21.24 -11.94 14.88
CA LEU A 15 -19.84 -12.32 15.14
C LEU A 15 -19.26 -11.58 16.35
N ARG A 16 -19.54 -10.27 16.47
CA ARG A 16 -19.05 -9.45 17.59
C ARG A 16 -19.65 -9.86 18.92
N GLU A 17 -20.96 -10.11 18.95
CA GLU A 17 -21.67 -10.52 20.16
C GLU A 17 -21.23 -11.91 20.65
N ARG A 18 -20.98 -12.84 19.72
CA ARG A 18 -20.57 -14.22 20.05
C ARG A 18 -19.12 -14.33 20.47
N MET A 19 -18.23 -13.61 19.79
CA MET A 19 -16.78 -13.76 19.94
C MET A 19 -16.13 -12.65 20.77
N GLY A 20 -16.88 -11.60 21.12
CA GLY A 20 -16.37 -10.45 21.88
C GLY A 20 -15.37 -9.58 21.11
N ILE A 21 -15.41 -9.61 19.78
CA ILE A 21 -14.43 -8.97 18.89
C ILE A 21 -14.88 -7.60 18.35
N GLY A 22 -13.93 -6.84 17.80
CA GLY A 22 -14.21 -5.56 17.15
C GLY A 22 -14.92 -5.72 15.79
N TYR A 23 -15.50 -4.61 15.28
CA TYR A 23 -16.11 -4.59 13.93
C TYR A 23 -15.13 -4.92 12.81
N GLU A 24 -13.87 -4.50 12.95
CA GLU A 24 -12.82 -4.75 11.95
C GLU A 24 -12.47 -6.24 11.85
N GLU A 25 -12.31 -6.90 13.01
CA GLU A 25 -12.05 -8.34 13.10
C GLU A 25 -13.24 -9.14 12.58
N ALA A 26 -14.47 -8.76 12.96
CA ALA A 26 -15.69 -9.38 12.44
C ALA A 26 -15.81 -9.23 10.91
N ARG A 27 -15.47 -8.06 10.36
CA ARG A 27 -15.48 -7.81 8.91
C ARG A 27 -14.46 -8.70 8.20
N THR A 28 -13.29 -8.84 8.77
CA THR A 28 -12.22 -9.67 8.21
C THR A 28 -12.64 -11.15 8.20
N ALA A 29 -13.16 -11.66 9.32
CA ALA A 29 -13.63 -13.05 9.41
C ALA A 29 -14.78 -13.33 8.43
N LEU A 30 -15.76 -12.43 8.34
CA LEU A 30 -16.88 -12.58 7.42
C LEU A 30 -16.44 -12.56 5.94
N ASN A 31 -15.45 -11.73 5.60
CA ASN A 31 -14.88 -11.68 4.25
C ASN A 31 -14.11 -12.95 3.89
N LEU A 32 -13.30 -13.48 4.81
CA LEU A 32 -12.56 -14.73 4.64
C LEU A 32 -13.50 -15.93 4.47
N ALA A 33 -14.63 -15.90 5.18
CA ALA A 33 -15.69 -16.89 5.07
C ALA A 33 -16.63 -16.65 3.88
N HIS A 34 -16.34 -15.68 3.00
CA HIS A 34 -17.16 -15.33 1.84
C HIS A 34 -18.64 -15.04 2.19
N GLY A 35 -18.88 -14.40 3.34
CA GLY A 35 -20.22 -14.02 3.79
C GLY A 35 -21.00 -15.13 4.53
N ASP A 36 -20.38 -16.28 4.80
CA ASP A 36 -20.91 -17.35 5.63
C ASP A 36 -20.58 -17.11 7.11
N VAL A 37 -21.60 -16.92 7.93
CA VAL A 37 -21.44 -16.62 9.37
C VAL A 37 -21.00 -17.85 10.16
N VAL A 38 -21.50 -19.04 9.79
CA VAL A 38 -21.18 -20.28 10.51
C VAL A 38 -19.72 -20.62 10.29
N ARG A 39 -19.27 -20.52 9.03
CA ARG A 39 -17.86 -20.71 8.71
C ARG A 39 -16.98 -19.69 9.42
N ALA A 40 -17.36 -18.40 9.44
CA ALA A 40 -16.60 -17.36 10.14
C ALA A 40 -16.49 -17.62 11.66
N LEU A 41 -17.53 -18.18 12.29
CA LEU A 41 -17.51 -18.55 13.71
C LEU A 41 -16.59 -19.74 13.99
N ASP A 42 -16.74 -20.85 13.24
CA ASP A 42 -15.88 -22.04 13.35
C ASP A 42 -14.41 -21.65 13.13
N ASP A 43 -14.21 -20.75 12.19
CA ASP A 43 -12.92 -20.18 11.90
C ASP A 43 -12.37 -19.42 13.13
N LEU A 44 -13.10 -18.42 13.65
CA LEU A 44 -12.67 -17.62 14.81
C LEU A 44 -12.45 -18.46 16.07
N GLU A 45 -13.24 -19.51 16.28
CA GLU A 45 -13.11 -20.45 17.40
C GLU A 45 -11.79 -21.21 17.33
N LYS A 46 -11.41 -21.74 16.15
CA LYS A 46 -10.10 -22.38 15.95
C LYS A 46 -8.94 -21.44 16.23
N ALA A 47 -9.08 -20.17 15.86
CA ALA A 47 -8.06 -19.15 16.13
C ALA A 47 -7.91 -18.82 17.62
N GLN A 48 -9.00 -18.84 18.40
CA GLN A 48 -8.97 -18.59 19.86
C GLN A 48 -8.50 -19.81 20.66
N ASP A 49 -8.84 -21.02 20.24
CA ASP A 49 -8.55 -22.27 20.95
C ASP A 49 -7.07 -22.69 20.92
N GLY A 50 -6.20 -21.93 20.23
CA GLY A 50 -4.75 -22.19 20.19
C GLY A 50 -4.38 -23.55 19.57
N LYS A 51 -5.33 -24.26 18.96
CA LYS A 51 -5.05 -25.40 18.11
C LYS A 51 -4.47 -24.83 16.82
N GLU A 52 -3.13 -24.86 16.75
CA GLU A 52 -2.31 -24.57 15.57
C GLU A 52 -2.84 -25.31 14.32
N GLN A 53 -3.86 -24.74 13.71
CA GLN A 53 -3.98 -24.67 12.27
C GLN A 53 -3.92 -23.18 11.99
N SER A 54 -2.68 -22.70 11.94
CA SER A 54 -2.37 -21.39 11.42
C SER A 54 -3.17 -21.20 10.14
N TRP A 55 -4.12 -20.26 10.15
CA TRP A 55 -4.37 -19.58 8.90
C TRP A 55 -3.05 -18.96 8.50
N ASP A 56 -2.46 -19.57 7.50
CA ASP A 56 -1.24 -19.19 6.80
C ASP A 56 -1.40 -17.84 6.05
N PHE A 57 -2.13 -16.90 6.65
CA PHE A 57 -2.17 -15.51 6.23
C PHE A 57 -1.25 -14.66 7.11
N THR A 58 -1.01 -15.03 8.37
CA THR A 58 -0.10 -14.28 9.25
C THR A 58 1.37 -14.59 8.97
N GLU A 59 1.72 -15.80 8.55
CA GLU A 59 3.09 -16.16 8.16
C GLU A 59 3.43 -15.75 6.73
N ARG A 60 2.55 -16.06 5.76
CA ARG A 60 2.69 -15.58 4.38
C ARG A 60 2.52 -14.07 4.26
N GLY A 61 1.62 -13.49 5.04
CA GLY A 61 1.38 -12.04 5.09
C GLY A 61 2.48 -11.29 5.82
N ARG A 62 3.12 -11.82 6.88
CA ARG A 62 4.31 -11.17 7.47
C ARG A 62 5.48 -11.13 6.48
N GLY A 63 5.72 -12.19 5.72
CA GLY A 63 6.76 -12.20 4.69
C GLY A 63 6.50 -11.17 3.58
N ILE A 64 5.26 -11.11 3.07
CA ILE A 64 4.86 -10.13 2.06
C ILE A 64 4.84 -8.71 2.64
N TRP A 65 4.35 -8.53 3.87
CA TRP A 65 4.29 -7.24 4.55
C TRP A 65 5.68 -6.69 4.87
N ASN A 66 6.65 -7.55 5.22
CA ASN A 66 8.04 -7.14 5.39
C ASN A 66 8.66 -6.68 4.06
N ASN A 67 8.39 -7.40 2.95
CA ASN A 67 8.84 -6.99 1.61
C ASN A 67 8.16 -5.69 1.13
N VAL A 68 6.87 -5.54 1.42
CA VAL A 68 6.09 -4.33 1.12
C VAL A 68 6.60 -3.16 1.96
N LYS A 69 6.84 -3.36 3.26
CA LYS A 69 7.39 -2.33 4.16
C LYS A 69 8.79 -1.92 3.74
N ALA A 70 9.63 -2.86 3.30
CA ALA A 70 10.93 -2.55 2.71
C ALA A 70 10.77 -1.72 1.41
N GLY A 71 9.90 -2.15 0.49
CA GLY A 71 9.63 -1.43 -0.75
C GLY A 71 8.98 -0.05 -0.57
N LEU A 72 8.18 0.15 0.49
CA LEU A 72 7.60 1.47 0.81
C LEU A 72 8.64 2.46 1.33
N VAL A 73 9.65 1.99 2.06
CA VAL A 73 10.75 2.85 2.56
C VAL A 73 11.54 3.40 1.36
N ASP A 74 11.78 2.59 0.34
CA ASP A 74 12.53 2.98 -0.86
C ASP A 74 11.69 3.76 -1.88
N PHE A 75 10.35 3.65 -1.83
CA PHE A 75 9.45 4.30 -2.77
C PHE A 75 9.42 5.84 -2.65
N ASN A 76 9.83 6.40 -1.51
CA ASN A 76 9.83 7.84 -1.30
C ASN A 76 10.78 8.60 -2.25
N HIS A 77 11.78 7.92 -2.82
CA HIS A 77 12.81 8.54 -3.67
C HIS A 77 12.51 8.42 -5.17
N THR A 78 11.47 7.66 -5.56
CA THR A 78 11.11 7.52 -6.97
C THR A 78 10.45 8.81 -7.46
N LYS A 79 10.94 9.37 -8.58
CA LYS A 79 10.38 10.57 -9.21
C LYS A 79 9.95 10.27 -10.64
N ILE A 80 8.81 10.84 -11.02
CA ILE A 80 8.26 10.79 -12.37
C ILE A 80 8.41 12.19 -12.94
N SER A 81 9.10 12.29 -14.07
CA SER A 81 9.38 13.56 -14.74
C SER A 81 8.72 13.57 -16.11
N LEU A 82 8.02 14.65 -16.40
CA LEU A 82 7.38 14.91 -17.68
C LEU A 82 8.26 15.87 -18.46
N LYS A 83 8.76 15.43 -19.61
CA LYS A 83 9.57 16.23 -20.51
C LYS A 83 8.75 16.71 -21.70
N LYS A 84 9.14 17.86 -22.24
CA LYS A 84 8.68 18.36 -23.53
C LYS A 84 9.91 18.83 -24.30
N HIS A 85 10.27 18.11 -25.36
CA HIS A 85 11.59 18.24 -26.01
C HIS A 85 12.71 17.99 -24.96
N ASP A 86 13.66 18.91 -24.82
CA ASP A 86 14.82 18.75 -23.92
C ASP A 86 14.59 19.29 -22.49
N ASN A 87 13.41 19.83 -22.18
CA ASN A 87 13.12 20.44 -20.89
C ASN A 87 12.14 19.62 -20.05
N THR A 88 12.51 19.36 -18.79
CA THR A 88 11.61 18.83 -17.77
C THR A 88 10.60 19.90 -17.38
N ILE A 89 9.33 19.67 -17.69
CA ILE A 89 8.23 20.60 -17.44
C ILE A 89 7.60 20.37 -16.07
N LEU A 90 7.56 19.11 -15.62
CA LEU A 90 6.97 18.74 -14.34
C LEU A 90 7.73 17.55 -13.76
N SER A 91 8.06 17.60 -12.47
CA SER A 91 8.60 16.45 -11.74
C SER A 91 7.77 16.21 -10.49
N VAL A 92 7.25 15.00 -10.33
CA VAL A 92 6.40 14.59 -9.21
C VAL A 92 6.95 13.32 -8.57
N SER A 93 6.97 13.27 -7.24
CA SER A 93 7.36 12.04 -6.54
C SER A 93 6.31 10.96 -6.72
N ALA A 94 6.72 9.70 -6.70
CA ALA A 94 5.82 8.56 -6.87
C ALA A 94 4.73 8.48 -5.78
N PRO A 95 4.99 8.78 -4.49
CA PRO A 95 3.93 8.89 -3.48
C PRO A 95 2.88 9.95 -3.83
N LEU A 96 3.32 11.10 -4.37
CA LEU A 96 2.43 12.16 -4.80
C LEU A 96 1.57 11.72 -5.99
N GLY A 97 2.16 11.01 -6.96
CA GLY A 97 1.43 10.43 -8.09
C GLY A 97 0.32 9.47 -7.65
N LEU A 98 0.60 8.59 -6.69
CA LEU A 98 -0.41 7.68 -6.12
C LEU A 98 -1.52 8.44 -5.38
N ALA A 99 -1.18 9.46 -4.60
CA ALA A 99 -2.16 10.30 -3.93
C ALA A 99 -3.10 10.99 -4.94
N LEU A 100 -2.54 11.54 -6.02
CA LEU A 100 -3.32 12.14 -7.10
C LEU A 100 -4.25 11.12 -7.78
N ALA A 101 -3.74 9.93 -8.12
CA ALA A 101 -4.54 8.85 -8.69
C ALA A 101 -5.71 8.46 -7.78
N TYR A 102 -5.46 8.33 -6.47
CA TYR A 102 -6.50 8.05 -5.48
C TYR A 102 -7.56 9.15 -5.41
N THR A 103 -7.16 10.42 -5.44
CA THR A 103 -8.11 11.55 -5.43
C THR A 103 -9.00 11.60 -6.68
N ILE A 104 -8.42 11.33 -7.86
CA ILE A 104 -9.16 11.23 -9.13
C ILE A 104 -10.13 10.03 -9.09
N TRP A 105 -9.71 8.91 -8.52
CA TRP A 105 -10.58 7.76 -8.33
C TRP A 105 -11.77 8.11 -7.45
N ARG A 106 -11.54 8.76 -6.31
CA ARG A 106 -12.57 9.08 -5.32
C ARG A 106 -13.57 10.13 -5.80
N LYS A 107 -13.16 11.06 -6.67
CA LYS A 107 -14.01 12.16 -7.16
C LYS A 107 -14.31 12.03 -8.66
N PRO A 108 -15.53 11.62 -9.06
CA PRO A 108 -15.89 11.43 -10.47
C PRO A 108 -15.64 12.67 -11.35
N GLY A 109 -15.86 13.88 -10.81
CA GLY A 109 -15.65 15.13 -11.55
C GLY A 109 -14.21 15.39 -12.00
N LEU A 110 -13.22 14.86 -11.27
CA LEU A 110 -11.80 15.01 -11.64
C LEU A 110 -11.37 14.03 -12.73
N ARG A 111 -12.13 12.97 -12.99
CA ARG A 111 -11.81 11.97 -14.02
C ARG A 111 -11.86 12.58 -15.42
N MET A 112 -12.85 13.43 -15.69
CA MET A 112 -12.95 14.12 -16.98
C MET A 112 -11.79 15.08 -17.21
N LEU A 113 -11.37 15.80 -16.16
CA LEU A 113 -10.19 16.66 -16.22
C LEU A 113 -8.91 15.85 -16.50
N ALA A 114 -8.76 14.69 -15.85
CA ALA A 114 -7.62 13.80 -16.09
C ALA A 114 -7.60 13.27 -17.53
N LEU A 115 -8.75 12.86 -18.07
CA LEU A 115 -8.86 12.41 -19.46
C LEU A 115 -8.53 13.52 -20.46
N ALA A 116 -9.09 14.72 -20.26
CA ALA A 116 -8.80 15.88 -21.11
C ALA A 116 -7.32 16.27 -21.05
N GLY A 117 -6.73 16.24 -19.86
CA GLY A 117 -5.30 16.48 -19.66
C GLY A 117 -4.43 15.45 -20.38
N ALA A 118 -4.78 14.16 -20.31
CA ALA A 118 -4.04 13.09 -20.99
C ALA A 118 -4.08 13.25 -22.53
N VAL A 119 -5.25 13.57 -23.09
CA VAL A 119 -5.39 13.86 -24.53
C VAL A 119 -4.56 15.08 -24.92
N GLY A 120 -4.63 16.16 -24.13
CA GLY A 120 -3.82 17.36 -24.36
C GLY A 120 -2.32 17.08 -24.31
N ALA A 121 -1.88 16.22 -23.40
CA ALA A 121 -0.49 15.80 -23.28
C ALA A 121 -0.01 15.00 -24.51
N ALA A 122 -0.84 14.06 -24.99
CA ALA A 122 -0.52 13.26 -26.17
C ALA A 122 -0.37 14.12 -27.44
N ILE A 123 -1.26 15.10 -27.64
CA ILE A 123 -1.21 16.02 -28.78
C ILE A 123 0.04 16.91 -28.74
N ASN A 124 0.53 17.24 -27.55
CA ASN A 124 1.68 18.12 -27.36
C ASN A 124 3.02 17.37 -27.24
N HIS A 125 3.05 16.06 -27.55
CA HIS A 125 4.24 15.21 -27.49
C HIS A 125 5.00 15.31 -26.16
N PHE A 126 4.28 15.25 -25.05
CA PHE A 126 4.91 15.13 -23.74
C PHE A 126 5.43 13.70 -23.56
N GLU A 127 6.69 13.57 -23.14
CA GLU A 127 7.35 12.29 -22.87
C GLU A 127 7.39 12.05 -21.36
N LEU A 128 7.05 10.82 -20.95
CA LEU A 128 7.07 10.41 -19.55
C LEU A 128 8.35 9.62 -19.28
N GLU A 129 9.19 10.13 -18.38
CA GLU A 129 10.36 9.42 -17.90
C GLU A 129 10.19 9.08 -16.41
N VAL A 130 10.51 7.84 -16.06
CA VAL A 130 10.60 7.41 -14.67
C VAL A 130 12.07 7.42 -14.29
N ALA A 131 12.47 8.41 -13.50
CA ALA A 131 13.81 8.49 -12.96
C ALA A 131 13.81 7.88 -11.56
N ASN A 132 14.57 6.80 -11.39
CA ASN A 132 14.92 6.35 -10.05
C ASN A 132 16.14 7.18 -9.62
N GLU A 133 15.93 8.24 -8.85
CA GLU A 133 17.04 8.93 -8.22
C GLU A 133 17.61 7.98 -7.16
N VAL A 134 18.69 7.27 -7.52
CA VAL A 134 19.69 6.87 -6.53
C VAL A 134 20.18 8.18 -5.95
N SER A 135 19.74 8.48 -4.73
CA SER A 135 20.13 9.70 -4.05
C SER A 135 21.65 9.73 -3.91
N PRO A 136 22.34 10.77 -4.42
CA PRO A 136 23.78 10.92 -4.27
C PRO A 136 24.11 11.52 -2.90
N TYR A 137 23.54 10.96 -1.81
CA TYR A 137 24.06 11.23 -0.48
C TYR A 137 25.28 10.34 -0.28
N ASP A 138 26.44 10.92 -0.59
CA ASP A 138 27.79 10.49 -0.23
C ASP A 138 27.82 9.83 1.15
N ASP A 139 28.14 8.54 1.17
CA ASP A 139 28.53 7.79 2.37
C ASP A 139 29.96 8.16 2.83
N ASP A 140 30.57 9.16 2.20
CA ASP A 140 31.92 9.67 2.47
C ASP A 140 31.95 10.79 3.51
N ALA A 141 30.80 11.31 3.96
CA ALA A 141 30.74 12.33 5.01
C ALA A 141 31.12 11.84 6.43
N PHE A 142 31.34 10.53 6.63
CA PHE A 142 31.72 9.95 7.92
C PHE A 142 33.10 9.27 7.94
N ASN A 143 33.88 9.32 6.86
CA ASN A 143 35.29 8.96 6.94
C ASN A 143 36.08 10.12 7.55
N PHE A 144 35.98 10.26 8.88
CA PHE A 144 37.01 10.91 9.66
C PHE A 144 38.29 10.12 9.42
N ALA A 145 39.09 10.62 8.48
CA ALA A 145 40.49 10.26 8.35
C ALA A 145 41.07 10.25 9.77
N ALA A 146 41.53 9.08 10.18
CA ALA A 146 42.31 8.91 11.39
C ALA A 146 43.62 9.69 11.17
N ASP A 147 43.58 10.97 11.56
CA ASP A 147 44.77 11.76 11.82
C ASP A 147 45.46 11.13 13.03
N GLY A 148 46.48 10.32 12.76
CA GLY A 148 47.35 9.68 13.73
C GLY A 148 48.80 9.97 13.29
N PRO A 149 49.66 10.43 14.21
CA PRO A 149 50.78 11.29 13.85
C PRO A 149 51.92 10.56 13.12
N GLU A 150 52.55 11.32 12.22
CA GLU A 150 53.85 11.09 11.61
C GLU A 150 54.82 10.36 12.56
N LYS A 151 55.30 9.18 12.13
CA LYS A 151 56.52 8.60 12.66
C LYS A 151 57.61 8.75 11.60
N ASN A 152 58.44 9.76 11.85
CA ASN A 152 59.74 9.98 11.22
C ASN A 152 60.54 8.68 11.13
N ILE A 153 61.15 8.45 9.97
CA ILE A 153 62.39 7.65 9.81
C ILE A 153 63.42 8.59 9.21
#